data_AF-A0A930RI88-F1
#
_entry.id   AF-A0A930RI88-F1
#
_cell.length_a   1.000
_cell.length_b   1.000
_cell.length_c   1.000
_cell.angle_alpha   90.00
_cell.angle_beta   90.00
_cell.angle_gamma   90.00
#
_symmetry.space_group_name_H-M   'P 1'
#
loop_
_entity.id
_entity.type
_entity.pdbx_description
1 polymer ?
#
loop_
_entity_poly.entity_id
_entity_poly.type
_entity_poly.pdbx_seq_one_letter_code
_entity_poly.pdbx_strand_id
1 'polypeptide(L)'
;MKKKNVIFIALFFALFFMLFRCEARSSRGYLEKRIGPKISQVYPTKNIEDLFEQYPYGFTINQFYRSGDKTILIMLDGVAKGKPLEGAIKVFNKDSLDAEKVITFTYFQGKFSYDNEEEARRLWPQEKFLFQEMKLNKEILSEFKIKDTDYDSHSGGFDLEYIVTNEQINQFLKLDNQQQVTLGLHVNNVNRLNYYWISVEIGSDEIFSENILH
;
A
#
# COMPACT_ATOMS: atom_id res chain seq x y z
N MET A 1 7.11 56.84 11.26
CA MET A 1 6.75 55.82 12.27
C MET A 1 7.85 55.73 13.33
N LYS A 2 7.51 55.77 14.63
CA LYS A 2 8.51 55.64 15.72
C LYS A 2 9.10 54.21 15.70
N LYS A 3 10.42 54.04 15.90
CA LYS A 3 11.12 52.73 15.90
C LYS A 3 10.39 51.63 16.70
N LYS A 4 9.75 52.00 17.80
CA LYS A 4 8.95 51.08 18.65
C LYS A 4 7.76 50.43 17.91
N ASN A 5 7.11 51.16 17.00
CA ASN A 5 5.97 50.64 16.24
C ASN A 5 6.39 49.64 15.16
N VAL A 6 7.59 49.80 14.58
CA VAL A 6 8.15 48.86 13.60
C VAL A 6 8.52 47.54 14.26
N ILE A 7 9.11 47.58 15.46
CA ILE A 7 9.47 46.39 16.24
C ILE A 7 8.22 45.61 16.66
N PHE A 8 7.17 46.32 17.08
CA PHE A 8 5.90 45.68 17.47
C PHE A 8 5.20 45.00 16.28
N ILE A 9 5.21 45.64 15.11
CA ILE A 9 4.67 45.05 13.87
C ILE A 9 5.49 43.81 13.47
N ALA A 10 6.82 43.88 13.53
CA ALA A 10 7.67 42.73 13.22
C ALA A 10 7.47 41.55 14.18
N LEU A 11 7.31 41.82 15.49
CA LEU A 11 6.99 40.80 16.49
C LEU A 11 5.60 40.20 16.28
N PHE A 12 4.60 41.02 15.94
CA PHE A 12 3.26 40.56 15.62
C PHE A 12 3.26 39.64 14.40
N PHE A 13 3.95 40.03 13.31
CA PHE A 13 4.10 39.15 12.14
C PHE A 13 4.88 37.88 12.47
N ALA A 14 5.96 37.95 13.26
CA ALA A 14 6.70 36.75 13.68
C ALA A 14 5.83 35.77 14.49
N LEU A 15 5.01 36.29 15.41
CA LEU A 15 4.06 35.48 16.19
C LEU A 15 2.93 34.93 15.30
N PHE A 16 2.43 35.73 14.37
CA PHE A 16 1.43 35.34 13.38
C PHE A 16 1.97 34.22 12.47
N PHE A 17 3.18 34.35 11.93
CA PHE A 17 3.83 33.29 11.14
C PHE A 17 4.10 32.00 11.94
N MET A 18 4.31 32.09 13.26
CA MET A 18 4.41 30.90 14.12
C MET A 18 3.05 30.21 14.30
N LEU A 19 1.93 30.95 14.33
CA LEU A 19 0.58 30.40 14.43
C LEU A 19 0.12 29.73 13.12
N PHE A 20 0.55 30.22 11.95
CA PHE A 20 0.28 29.59 10.64
C PHE A 20 1.25 28.45 10.27
N ARG A 21 2.21 28.11 11.13
CA ARG A 21 3.17 27.01 10.89
C ARG A 21 2.66 25.64 11.33
N CYS A 22 1.38 25.53 11.66
CA CYS A 22 0.72 24.25 11.89
C CYS A 22 0.26 23.70 10.52
N GLU A 23 1.17 23.05 9.79
CA GLU A 23 0.73 22.11 8.75
C GLU A 23 -0.15 21.08 9.46
N ALA A 24 -1.46 21.07 9.18
CA ALA A 24 -2.35 20.04 9.68
C ALA A 24 -1.74 18.69 9.30
N ARG A 25 -1.46 17.82 10.27
CA ARG A 25 -0.80 16.53 10.02
C ARG A 25 -1.67 15.57 9.22
N SER A 26 -2.95 15.89 9.04
CA SER A 26 -3.86 15.25 8.10
C SER A 26 -3.80 15.85 6.68
N SER A 27 -3.00 16.89 6.43
CA SER A 27 -2.92 17.48 5.09
C SER A 27 -2.30 16.51 4.09
N ARG A 28 -2.88 16.45 2.89
CA ARG A 28 -2.38 15.67 1.74
C ARG A 28 -0.87 15.77 1.58
N GLY A 29 -0.33 17.00 1.54
CA GLY A 29 1.10 17.22 1.31
C GLY A 29 2.00 16.65 2.41
N TYR A 30 1.56 16.69 3.66
CA TYR A 30 2.29 16.10 4.79
C TYR A 30 2.25 14.56 4.71
N LEU A 31 1.08 13.97 4.47
CA LEU A 31 0.90 12.51 4.38
C LEU A 31 1.62 11.91 3.17
N GLU A 32 1.48 12.50 1.98
CA GLU A 32 2.20 12.08 0.77
C GLU A 32 3.71 12.14 0.93
N LYS A 33 4.23 13.19 1.59
CA LYS A 33 5.66 13.31 1.90
C LYS A 33 6.15 12.20 2.84
N ARG A 34 5.29 11.70 3.72
CA ARG A 34 5.62 10.66 4.70
C ARG A 34 5.58 9.26 4.10
N ILE A 35 4.59 8.94 3.27
CA ILE A 35 4.47 7.60 2.65
C ILE A 35 5.28 7.47 1.34
N GLY A 36 5.44 8.56 0.60
CA GLY A 36 6.07 8.57 -0.73
C GLY A 36 7.41 7.83 -0.82
N PRO A 37 8.39 8.07 0.08
CA PRO A 37 9.68 7.37 0.06
C PRO A 37 9.54 5.84 0.15
N LYS A 38 8.69 5.34 1.06
CA LYS A 38 8.49 3.91 1.25
C LYS A 38 7.82 3.26 0.04
N ILE A 39 6.76 3.88 -0.46
CA ILE A 39 6.07 3.39 -1.66
C ILE A 39 7.02 3.35 -2.86
N SER A 40 7.85 4.38 -3.05
CA SER A 40 8.78 4.44 -4.18
C SER A 40 9.92 3.42 -4.12
N GLN A 41 10.19 2.83 -2.94
CA GLN A 41 11.16 1.74 -2.78
C GLN A 41 10.60 0.39 -3.27
N VAL A 42 9.27 0.26 -3.34
CA VAL A 42 8.58 -1.00 -3.64
C VAL A 42 7.88 -0.94 -5.00
N TYR A 43 7.26 0.19 -5.37
CA TYR A 43 6.42 0.34 -6.55
C TYR A 43 7.13 1.14 -7.68
N PRO A 44 7.63 0.52 -8.77
CA PRO A 44 7.57 -0.90 -9.08
C PRO A 44 8.86 -1.65 -8.73
N THR A 45 8.71 -2.93 -8.37
CA THR A 45 9.81 -3.88 -8.21
C THR A 45 9.50 -5.11 -9.05
N LYS A 46 10.16 -5.26 -10.20
CA LYS A 46 9.80 -6.30 -11.19
C LYS A 46 10.10 -7.71 -10.70
N ASN A 47 11.30 -7.94 -10.18
CA ASN A 47 11.68 -9.23 -9.58
C ASN A 47 11.47 -9.14 -8.08
N ILE A 48 10.72 -10.10 -7.51
CA ILE A 48 10.40 -10.11 -6.08
C ILE A 48 11.69 -10.26 -5.24
N GLU A 49 12.70 -10.95 -5.75
CA GLU A 49 14.01 -11.10 -5.07
C GLU A 49 14.76 -9.76 -4.90
N ASP A 50 14.45 -8.75 -5.72
CA ASP A 50 15.07 -7.42 -5.61
C ASP A 50 14.57 -6.66 -4.36
N LEU A 51 13.45 -7.08 -3.75
CA LEU A 51 12.99 -6.52 -2.48
C LEU A 51 14.02 -6.71 -1.34
N PHE A 52 14.92 -7.70 -1.43
CA PHE A 52 16.02 -7.85 -0.47
C PHE A 52 17.01 -6.68 -0.49
N GLU A 53 17.02 -5.82 -1.52
CA GLU A 53 17.80 -4.58 -1.51
C GLU A 53 17.23 -3.56 -0.51
N GLN A 54 15.91 -3.57 -0.32
CA GLN A 54 15.21 -2.70 0.65
C GLN A 54 15.07 -3.39 2.01
N TYR A 55 14.83 -4.70 2.01
CA TYR A 55 14.51 -5.52 3.18
C TYR A 55 15.51 -6.69 3.32
N PRO A 56 16.77 -6.42 3.70
CA PRO A 56 17.84 -7.42 3.68
C PRO A 56 17.67 -8.53 4.74
N TYR A 57 16.86 -8.29 5.78
CA TYR A 57 16.59 -9.25 6.86
C TYR A 57 15.36 -10.12 6.60
N GLY A 58 14.73 -9.94 5.44
CA GLY A 58 13.54 -10.67 5.04
C GLY A 58 12.28 -9.83 5.04
N PHE A 59 11.23 -10.39 4.44
CA PHE A 59 9.93 -9.74 4.28
C PHE A 59 8.83 -10.78 4.08
N THR A 60 7.59 -10.40 4.37
CA THR A 60 6.37 -11.15 4.04
C THR A 60 5.48 -10.27 3.18
N ILE A 61 5.10 -10.77 2.01
CA ILE A 61 4.11 -10.12 1.14
C ILE A 61 2.76 -10.76 1.41
N ASN A 62 1.74 -9.95 1.64
CA ASN A 62 0.35 -10.39 1.63
C ASN A 62 -0.40 -9.69 0.50
N GLN A 63 -1.11 -10.45 -0.31
CA GLN A 63 -2.07 -9.95 -1.27
C GLN A 63 -3.42 -10.59 -1.03
N PHE A 64 -4.45 -9.77 -0.94
CA PHE A 64 -5.83 -10.16 -0.73
C PHE A 64 -6.68 -9.69 -1.90
N TYR A 65 -7.65 -10.51 -2.32
CA TYR A 65 -8.78 -10.03 -3.12
C TYR A 65 -10.03 -10.88 -2.93
N ARG A 66 -11.17 -10.28 -3.26
CA ARG A 66 -12.48 -10.94 -3.25
C ARG A 66 -12.76 -11.57 -4.61
N SER A 67 -13.29 -12.79 -4.59
CA SER A 67 -13.73 -13.56 -5.75
C SER A 67 -15.11 -14.18 -5.47
N GLY A 68 -16.17 -13.42 -5.76
CA GLY A 68 -17.54 -13.79 -5.37
C GLY A 68 -17.66 -13.82 -3.84
N ASP A 69 -18.21 -14.91 -3.30
CA ASP A 69 -18.35 -15.12 -1.84
C ASP A 69 -17.07 -15.65 -1.16
N LYS A 70 -15.97 -15.75 -1.93
CA LYS A 70 -14.68 -16.23 -1.43
C LYS A 70 -13.67 -15.09 -1.32
N THR A 71 -12.79 -15.25 -0.35
CA THR A 71 -11.59 -14.45 -0.16
C THR A 71 -10.39 -15.28 -0.55
N ILE A 72 -9.50 -14.72 -1.37
CA ILE A 72 -8.21 -15.32 -1.70
C ILE A 72 -7.11 -14.50 -1.04
N LEU A 73 -6.25 -15.18 -0.28
CA LEU A 73 -5.05 -14.61 0.33
C LEU A 73 -3.82 -15.31 -0.22
N ILE A 74 -2.90 -14.53 -0.78
CA ILE A 74 -1.59 -14.97 -1.23
C ILE A 74 -0.58 -14.43 -0.25
N MET A 75 0.17 -15.33 0.38
CA MET A 75 1.28 -15.01 1.26
C MET A 75 2.57 -15.47 0.61
N LEU A 76 3.64 -14.68 0.73
CA LEU A 76 4.97 -15.05 0.24
C LEU A 76 6.05 -14.53 1.21
N ASP A 77 6.81 -15.45 1.77
CA ASP A 77 7.85 -15.21 2.76
C ASP A 77 9.24 -15.30 2.14
N GLY A 78 10.00 -14.21 2.24
CA GLY A 78 11.41 -14.15 1.90
C GLY A 78 12.27 -14.09 3.15
N VAL A 79 12.88 -15.20 3.54
CA VAL A 79 13.68 -15.29 4.77
C VAL A 79 15.14 -14.84 4.57
N ALA A 80 15.71 -15.08 3.39
CA ALA A 80 17.10 -14.71 3.10
C ALA A 80 17.36 -14.53 1.60
N LYS A 81 18.21 -13.56 1.26
CA LYS A 81 18.63 -13.31 -0.13
C LYS A 81 19.30 -14.55 -0.73
N GLY A 82 18.89 -14.92 -1.95
CA GLY A 82 19.44 -16.05 -2.69
C GLY A 82 18.91 -17.42 -2.25
N LYS A 83 17.86 -17.45 -1.42
CA LYS A 83 17.09 -18.66 -1.10
C LYS A 83 15.72 -18.60 -1.77
N PRO A 84 15.08 -19.74 -2.08
CA PRO A 84 13.68 -19.78 -2.48
C PRO A 84 12.79 -19.08 -1.45
N LEU A 85 11.84 -18.29 -1.93
CA LEU A 85 10.75 -17.74 -1.13
C LEU A 85 9.65 -18.79 -1.02
N GLU A 86 9.01 -18.89 0.14
CA GLU A 86 7.95 -19.87 0.41
C GLU A 86 6.60 -19.16 0.47
N GLY A 87 5.60 -19.66 -0.24
CA GLY A 87 4.30 -19.01 -0.33
C GLY A 87 3.14 -19.96 -0.21
N ALA A 88 1.96 -19.38 0.03
CA ALA A 88 0.70 -20.12 0.07
C ALA A 88 -0.45 -19.28 -0.49
N ILE A 89 -1.30 -19.93 -1.28
CA ILE A 89 -2.63 -19.42 -1.66
C ILE A 89 -3.64 -20.05 -0.72
N LYS A 90 -4.35 -19.22 0.05
CA LYS A 90 -5.39 -19.63 0.99
C LYS A 90 -6.75 -19.12 0.52
N VAL A 91 -7.75 -19.99 0.61
CA VAL A 91 -9.13 -19.67 0.24
C VAL A 91 -10.00 -19.69 1.49
N PHE A 92 -10.72 -18.61 1.73
CA PHE A 92 -11.65 -18.47 2.85
C PHE A 92 -13.06 -18.24 2.32
N ASN A 93 -14.04 -18.87 2.95
CA ASN A 93 -15.45 -18.51 2.76
C ASN A 93 -15.76 -17.29 3.62
N LYS A 94 -16.69 -16.43 3.17
CA LYS A 94 -17.08 -15.19 3.84
C LYS A 94 -17.28 -15.30 5.36
N ASP A 95 -17.82 -16.43 5.82
CA ASP A 95 -18.21 -16.66 7.21
C ASP A 95 -17.24 -17.59 7.98
N SER A 96 -16.05 -17.88 7.44
CA SER A 96 -15.07 -18.80 8.04
C SER A 96 -13.71 -18.14 8.24
N LEU A 97 -13.13 -18.35 9.42
CA LEU A 97 -11.73 -18.00 9.71
C LEU A 97 -10.75 -19.11 9.28
N ASP A 98 -11.26 -20.32 9.07
CA ASP A 98 -10.45 -21.45 8.61
C ASP A 98 -10.39 -21.45 7.09
N ALA A 99 -9.17 -21.64 6.57
CA ALA A 99 -8.94 -21.79 5.15
C ALA A 99 -9.57 -23.11 4.66
N GLU A 100 -10.52 -23.01 3.73
CA GLU A 100 -11.12 -24.17 3.04
C GLU A 100 -10.06 -24.89 2.20
N LYS A 101 -9.10 -24.13 1.67
CA LYS A 101 -8.04 -24.65 0.79
C LYS A 101 -6.74 -23.90 1.01
N VAL A 102 -5.64 -24.64 0.94
CA VAL A 102 -4.27 -24.12 0.97
C VAL A 102 -3.48 -24.77 -0.17
N ILE A 103 -2.80 -23.96 -0.97
CA ILE A 103 -1.86 -24.43 -2.00
C ILE A 103 -0.53 -23.76 -1.73
N THR A 104 0.47 -24.57 -1.40
CA THR A 104 1.84 -24.13 -1.19
C THR A 104 2.56 -23.95 -2.53
N PHE A 105 3.47 -23.00 -2.58
CA PHE A 105 4.30 -22.72 -3.74
C PHE A 105 5.64 -22.12 -3.33
N THR A 106 6.59 -22.11 -4.26
CA THR A 106 7.88 -21.44 -4.09
C THR A 106 8.10 -20.41 -5.19
N TYR A 107 8.85 -19.35 -4.88
CA TYR A 107 9.36 -18.40 -5.87
C TYR A 107 10.89 -18.37 -5.82
N PHE A 108 11.54 -18.63 -6.94
CA PHE A 108 13.00 -18.60 -7.03
C PHE A 108 13.45 -18.27 -8.45
N GLN A 109 14.45 -17.40 -8.58
CA GLN A 109 15.00 -16.99 -9.88
C GLN A 109 13.92 -16.52 -10.87
N GLY A 110 12.99 -15.71 -10.38
CA GLY A 110 11.92 -15.15 -11.20
C GLY A 110 10.77 -16.11 -11.56
N LYS A 111 10.69 -17.31 -10.97
CA LYS A 111 9.72 -18.33 -11.33
C LYS A 111 8.93 -18.84 -10.13
N PHE A 112 7.63 -18.99 -10.31
CA PHE A 112 6.76 -19.71 -9.39
C PHE A 112 6.76 -21.21 -9.70
N SER A 113 6.68 -22.03 -8.64
CA SER A 113 6.47 -23.47 -8.72
C SER A 113 5.41 -23.85 -7.70
N TYR A 114 4.26 -24.32 -8.16
CA TYR A 114 3.10 -24.62 -7.30
C TYR A 114 2.98 -26.12 -7.04
N ASP A 115 2.51 -26.50 -5.85
CA ASP A 115 2.17 -27.90 -5.56
C ASP A 115 0.97 -28.39 -6.40
N ASN A 116 0.10 -27.47 -6.81
CA ASN A 116 -0.97 -27.72 -7.77
C ASN A 116 -1.10 -26.53 -8.75
N GLU A 117 -0.44 -26.65 -9.90
CA GLU A 117 -0.38 -25.64 -10.97
C GLU A 117 -1.76 -25.22 -11.49
N GLU A 118 -2.62 -26.19 -11.81
CA GLU A 118 -3.94 -25.92 -12.41
C GLU A 118 -4.81 -25.11 -11.46
N GLU A 119 -4.89 -25.56 -10.20
CA GLU A 119 -5.72 -24.89 -9.20
C GLU A 119 -5.12 -23.54 -8.79
N ALA A 120 -3.79 -23.43 -8.67
CA ALA A 120 -3.13 -22.17 -8.35
C ALA A 120 -3.41 -21.10 -9.42
N ARG A 121 -3.28 -21.43 -10.70
CA ARG A 121 -3.57 -20.51 -11.82
C ARG A 121 -5.05 -20.18 -11.95
N ARG A 122 -5.93 -21.10 -11.55
CA ARG A 122 -7.38 -20.83 -11.48
C ARG A 122 -7.70 -19.84 -10.36
N LEU A 123 -7.07 -19.99 -9.20
CA LEU A 123 -7.30 -19.12 -8.05
C LEU A 123 -6.64 -17.76 -8.23
N TRP A 124 -5.36 -17.72 -8.62
CA TRP A 124 -4.51 -16.54 -8.72
C TRP A 124 -3.97 -16.34 -10.15
N PRO A 125 -4.85 -15.99 -11.12
CA PRO A 125 -4.53 -15.99 -12.54
C PRO A 125 -3.53 -14.92 -12.98
N GLN A 126 -3.32 -13.87 -12.18
CA GLN A 126 -2.33 -12.85 -12.46
C GLN A 126 -0.89 -13.29 -12.16
N GLU A 127 -0.70 -14.25 -11.25
CA GLU A 127 0.62 -14.77 -10.80
C GLU A 127 1.63 -13.67 -10.51
N LYS A 128 1.16 -12.53 -10.00
CA LYS A 128 1.93 -11.31 -9.80
C LYS A 128 1.36 -10.48 -8.66
N PHE A 129 2.24 -9.72 -8.03
CA PHE A 129 1.89 -8.67 -7.08
C PHE A 129 1.69 -7.32 -7.78
N LEU A 130 0.85 -6.45 -7.22
CA LEU A 130 0.54 -5.15 -7.82
C LEU A 130 1.80 -4.29 -7.93
N PHE A 131 2.69 -4.37 -6.93
CA PHE A 131 3.97 -3.67 -6.97
C PHE A 131 4.89 -4.09 -8.12
N GLN A 132 4.67 -5.22 -8.78
CA GLN A 132 5.51 -5.61 -9.93
C GLN A 132 5.15 -4.81 -11.20
N GLU A 133 3.93 -4.27 -11.27
CA GLU A 133 3.36 -3.64 -12.47
C GLU A 133 3.11 -2.14 -12.30
N MET A 134 2.61 -1.74 -11.12
CA MET A 134 2.20 -0.38 -10.87
C MET A 134 3.38 0.49 -10.39
N LYS A 135 3.54 1.65 -11.03
CA LYS A 135 4.46 2.68 -10.52
C LYS A 135 3.71 3.61 -9.58
N LEU A 136 4.20 3.75 -8.37
CA LEU A 136 3.67 4.71 -7.39
C LEU A 136 4.83 5.47 -6.76
N ASN A 137 4.65 6.77 -6.66
CA ASN A 137 5.55 7.68 -5.95
C ASN A 137 4.76 8.92 -5.57
N LYS A 138 5.40 9.84 -4.86
CA LYS A 138 4.75 11.08 -4.43
C LYS A 138 4.17 11.85 -5.62
N GLU A 139 4.92 11.97 -6.71
CA GLU A 139 4.51 12.75 -7.88
C GLU A 139 3.23 12.20 -8.51
N ILE A 140 3.15 10.88 -8.69
CA ILE A 140 1.96 10.18 -9.22
C ILE A 140 0.78 10.31 -8.24
N LEU A 141 1.02 10.11 -6.94
CA LEU A 141 -0.03 10.29 -5.93
C LEU A 141 -0.58 11.72 -5.92
N SER A 142 0.28 12.72 -6.14
CA SER A 142 -0.09 14.13 -6.24
C SER A 142 -0.97 14.44 -7.48
N GLU A 143 -1.00 13.59 -8.50
CA GLU A 143 -1.88 13.73 -9.68
C GLU A 143 -3.30 13.24 -9.41
N PHE A 144 -3.49 12.32 -8.46
CA PHE A 144 -4.80 11.76 -8.16
C PHE A 144 -5.72 12.75 -7.44
N LYS A 145 -7.04 12.56 -7.60
CA LYS A 145 -8.03 13.36 -6.89
C LYS A 145 -8.14 12.83 -5.46
N ILE A 146 -7.85 13.69 -4.48
CA ILE A 146 -8.01 13.33 -3.07
C ILE A 146 -9.49 13.05 -2.76
N LYS A 147 -9.74 11.95 -2.04
CA LYS A 147 -11.06 11.58 -1.50
C LYS A 147 -11.14 11.96 -0.04
N ASP A 148 -10.20 11.47 0.77
CA ASP A 148 -10.17 11.67 2.21
C ASP A 148 -8.74 11.58 2.76
N THR A 149 -8.55 12.16 3.95
CA THR A 149 -7.30 12.14 4.70
C THR A 149 -7.59 12.08 6.20
N ASP A 150 -7.02 11.10 6.89
CA ASP A 150 -7.07 11.03 8.34
C ASP A 150 -5.68 10.88 8.95
N TYR A 151 -5.50 11.38 10.16
CA TYR A 151 -4.25 11.25 10.90
C TYR A 151 -4.55 11.07 12.39
N ASP A 152 -4.14 9.94 12.95
CA ASP A 152 -4.22 9.68 14.38
C ASP A 152 -2.98 10.24 15.08
N SER A 153 -3.16 11.25 15.93
CA SER A 153 -2.08 11.84 16.72
C SER A 153 -1.50 10.93 17.79
N HIS A 154 -2.23 9.89 18.22
CA HIS A 154 -1.79 8.97 19.27
C HIS A 154 -0.86 7.90 18.72
N SER A 155 -1.30 7.15 17.71
CA SER A 155 -0.47 6.13 17.06
C SER A 155 0.52 6.74 16.06
N GLY A 156 0.21 7.93 15.51
CA GLY A 156 0.88 8.46 14.35
C GLY A 156 0.52 7.73 13.06
N GLY A 157 -0.49 6.85 13.07
CA GLY A 157 -1.08 6.26 11.88
C GLY A 157 -1.85 7.29 11.05
N PHE A 158 -2.13 6.95 9.80
CA PHE A 158 -2.88 7.82 8.90
C PHE A 158 -3.46 7.04 7.72
N ASP A 159 -4.51 7.61 7.15
CA ASP A 159 -5.19 7.13 5.96
C ASP A 159 -5.16 8.23 4.89
N LEU A 160 -4.91 7.82 3.66
CA LEU A 160 -4.78 8.71 2.51
C LEU A 160 -5.48 8.06 1.33
N GLU A 161 -6.67 8.54 1.02
CA GLU A 161 -7.55 7.95 0.04
C GLU A 161 -7.69 8.83 -1.20
N TYR A 162 -7.65 8.20 -2.37
CA TYR A 162 -7.79 8.86 -3.66
C TYR A 162 -8.92 8.25 -4.47
N ILE A 163 -9.61 9.09 -5.23
CA ILE A 163 -10.47 8.65 -6.34
C ILE A 163 -9.59 8.55 -7.58
N VAL A 164 -9.48 7.35 -8.14
CA VAL A 164 -8.62 7.09 -9.31
C VAL A 164 -9.39 6.34 -10.40
N THR A 165 -9.11 6.73 -11.65
CA THR A 165 -9.39 5.91 -12.84
C THR A 165 -8.02 5.66 -13.47
N ASN A 166 -7.48 4.45 -13.26
CA ASN A 166 -6.10 4.14 -13.59
C ASN A 166 -6.03 2.82 -14.37
N GLU A 167 -5.45 2.87 -15.57
CA GLU A 167 -5.37 1.72 -16.46
C GLU A 167 -4.57 0.56 -15.86
N GLN A 168 -3.48 0.83 -15.12
CA GLN A 168 -2.67 -0.23 -14.51
C GLN A 168 -3.46 -0.99 -13.43
N ILE A 169 -4.19 -0.26 -12.56
CA ILE A 169 -5.07 -0.88 -11.55
C ILE A 169 -6.18 -1.67 -12.24
N ASN A 170 -6.87 -1.06 -13.20
CA ASN A 170 -8.02 -1.69 -13.85
C ASN A 170 -7.61 -2.95 -14.63
N GLN A 171 -6.48 -2.92 -15.35
CA GLN A 171 -5.93 -4.09 -16.03
C GLN A 171 -5.49 -5.18 -15.06
N PHE A 172 -4.78 -4.82 -13.99
CA PHE A 172 -4.29 -5.77 -13.00
C PHE A 172 -5.43 -6.50 -12.28
N LEU A 173 -6.48 -5.76 -11.90
CA LEU A 173 -7.65 -6.29 -11.20
C LEU A 173 -8.76 -6.80 -12.14
N LYS A 174 -8.54 -6.75 -13.47
CA LYS A 174 -9.52 -7.14 -14.51
C LYS A 174 -10.86 -6.41 -14.37
N LEU A 175 -10.81 -5.13 -14.03
CA LEU A 175 -11.96 -4.23 -13.97
C LEU A 175 -12.25 -3.63 -15.35
N ASP A 176 -13.40 -2.95 -15.48
CA ASP A 176 -13.64 -2.10 -16.65
C ASP A 176 -12.53 -1.04 -16.77
N ASN A 177 -12.06 -0.76 -17.99
CA ASN A 177 -10.94 0.15 -18.21
C ASN A 177 -11.21 1.57 -17.68
N GLN A 178 -12.47 2.00 -17.62
CA GLN A 178 -12.88 3.30 -17.08
C GLN A 178 -13.45 3.19 -15.66
N GLN A 179 -13.31 2.03 -15.02
CA GLN A 179 -13.72 1.85 -13.63
C GLN A 179 -13.00 2.87 -12.74
N GLN A 180 -13.80 3.61 -11.98
CA GLN A 180 -13.32 4.46 -10.92
C GLN A 180 -13.29 3.66 -9.62
N VAL A 181 -12.20 3.78 -8.86
CA VAL A 181 -11.99 3.09 -7.59
C VAL A 181 -11.49 4.07 -6.53
N THR A 182 -11.64 3.70 -5.27
CA THR A 182 -10.85 4.31 -4.19
C THR A 182 -9.52 3.59 -4.10
N LEU A 183 -8.40 4.31 -4.19
CA LEU A 183 -7.06 3.81 -3.85
C LEU A 183 -6.72 4.32 -2.45
N GLY A 184 -6.64 3.42 -1.48
CA GLY A 184 -6.29 3.73 -0.10
C GLY A 184 -4.82 3.45 0.18
N LEU A 185 -4.14 4.38 0.84
CA LEU A 185 -2.82 4.18 1.42
C LEU A 185 -2.96 4.33 2.93
N HIS A 186 -2.78 3.23 3.63
CA HIS A 186 -3.04 3.17 5.05
C HIS A 186 -1.75 2.87 5.80
N VAL A 187 -1.50 3.60 6.87
CA VAL A 187 -0.31 3.44 7.70
C VAL A 187 -0.72 3.27 9.14
N ASN A 188 -0.29 2.17 9.74
CA ASN A 188 -0.42 1.97 11.18
C ASN A 188 0.98 1.94 11.80
N ASN A 189 1.15 2.70 12.89
CA ASN A 189 2.42 2.81 13.62
C ASN A 189 2.29 2.32 15.07
N VAL A 190 1.23 1.57 15.39
CA VAL A 190 1.09 0.90 16.68
C VAL A 190 2.31 -0.01 16.91
N ASN A 191 2.94 0.12 18.08
CA ASN A 191 4.11 -0.65 18.50
C ASN A 191 5.41 -0.43 17.70
N ARG A 192 5.60 0.71 17.02
CA ARG A 192 6.81 1.04 16.22
C ARG A 192 7.06 0.14 15.01
N LEU A 193 6.15 -0.78 14.72
CA LEU A 193 6.11 -1.49 13.44
C LEU A 193 5.42 -0.55 12.46
N ASN A 194 6.19 0.06 11.57
CA ASN A 194 5.64 0.98 10.57
C ASN A 194 5.08 0.18 9.39
N TYR A 195 3.94 -0.46 9.59
CA TYR A 195 3.24 -1.21 8.56
C TYR A 195 2.41 -0.27 7.68
N TYR A 196 2.49 -0.48 6.37
CA TYR A 196 1.57 0.16 5.43
C TYR A 196 0.97 -0.89 4.50
N TRP A 197 -0.23 -0.60 4.03
CA TRP A 197 -0.87 -1.39 2.99
C TRP A 197 -1.57 -0.46 2.00
N ILE A 198 -1.73 -0.97 0.80
CA ILE A 198 -2.56 -0.36 -0.23
C ILE A 198 -3.86 -1.16 -0.31
N SER A 199 -4.97 -0.46 -0.48
CA SER A 199 -6.28 -1.05 -0.75
C SER A 199 -6.86 -0.50 -2.05
N VAL A 200 -7.71 -1.29 -2.69
CA VAL A 200 -8.58 -0.83 -3.77
C VAL A 200 -10.01 -1.16 -3.40
N GLU A 201 -10.88 -0.15 -3.44
CA GLU A 201 -12.29 -0.27 -3.07
C GLU A 201 -13.21 0.16 -4.22
N ILE A 202 -14.34 -0.52 -4.34
CA ILE A 202 -15.47 -0.10 -5.17
C ILE A 202 -16.65 0.19 -4.24
N GLY A 203 -17.09 1.45 -4.19
CA GLY A 203 -18.08 1.87 -3.19
C GLY A 203 -17.49 1.78 -1.78
N SER A 204 -18.10 0.95 -0.92
CA SER A 204 -17.63 0.65 0.44
C SER A 204 -16.91 -0.69 0.55
N ASP A 205 -16.77 -1.42 -0.56
CA ASP A 205 -16.23 -2.77 -0.55
C ASP A 205 -14.75 -2.76 -0.95
N GLU A 206 -13.87 -3.09 0.00
CA GLU A 206 -12.47 -3.42 -0.28
C GLU A 206 -12.40 -4.69 -1.15
N ILE A 207 -12.04 -4.55 -2.42
CA ILE A 207 -11.95 -5.68 -3.35
C ILE A 207 -10.55 -6.26 -3.41
N PHE A 208 -9.55 -5.50 -2.98
CA PHE A 208 -8.15 -5.86 -3.04
C PHE A 208 -7.34 -5.13 -1.97
N SER A 209 -6.34 -5.79 -1.42
CA SER A 209 -5.28 -5.13 -0.65
C SER A 209 -3.93 -5.83 -0.81
N GLU A 210 -2.87 -5.08 -0.62
CA GLU A 210 -1.50 -5.57 -0.68
C GLU A 210 -0.64 -4.91 0.38
N ASN A 211 0.18 -5.70 1.08
CA ASN A 211 1.14 -5.20 2.04
C ASN A 211 2.46 -5.97 1.98
N ILE A 212 3.51 -5.31 2.46
CA ILE A 212 4.82 -5.92 2.69
C ILE A 212 5.21 -5.63 4.14
N LEU A 213 5.41 -6.69 4.90
CA LEU A 213 5.89 -6.66 6.29
C LEU A 213 7.39 -6.95 6.28
N HIS A 214 8.17 -6.21 7.08
CA HIS A 214 9.63 -6.30 7.13
C HIS A 214 10.19 -5.76 8.45
#